data_AF-D9WQJ6-F1
#
_entry.id   AF-D9WQJ6-F1
#
_cell.length_a   1.000
_cell.length_b   1.000
_cell.length_c   1.000
_cell.angle_alpha   90.00
_cell.angle_beta   90.00
_cell.angle_gamma   90.00
#
_symmetry.space_group_name_H-M   'P 1'
#
loop_
_entity.id
_entity.type
_entity.pdbx_description
1 polymer ?
#
loop_
_entity_poly.entity_id
_entity_poly.type
_entity_poly.pdbx_seq_one_letter_code
_entity_poly.pdbx_strand_id
1 'polypeptide(L)'
;MSVSGPRDRQHSTERGHWMFTRGSAAVMAAGLVLALGGCGGGTGEKADASDKSSGKRSAEPTPPRPPSKALVTWVGGMCESSRALKNLRTDSAADLKEIRAMDEGDLTAQSRAVGYLAGTPSDVVGVDSDLKDLGPSGVPAADRLLDAWQKKLKRVVPQLDEMSPSAAFDDPEGSVADADKLIQSLTPPKPDLRALTKKNPQLAAAHQRAEQCAPGGKPSEGTDSPSPDPTGPLPKAADGKNTDACSDGSCEVLVTSPVRITANGLTVNVTVMNESVTFMTPSTVMNLGGQGGVATFGDTLRATVVAQNDDGAVVKFTIP
;
A
#
# COMPACT_ATOMS: atom_id res chain seq x y z
N MET A 1 -8.79 34.13 -54.44
CA MET A 1 -7.92 33.01 -54.03
C MET A 1 -6.92 33.57 -53.04
N SER A 2 -7.20 33.43 -51.74
CA SER A 2 -6.35 33.94 -50.67
C SER A 2 -6.20 32.87 -49.61
N VAL A 3 -4.93 32.54 -49.36
CA VAL A 3 -4.44 31.59 -48.37
C VAL A 3 -4.60 32.20 -46.98
N SER A 4 -5.06 31.42 -46.00
CA SER A 4 -4.96 31.76 -44.58
C SER A 4 -4.51 30.51 -43.82
N GLY A 5 -3.35 30.65 -43.18
CA GLY A 5 -2.62 29.58 -42.52
C GLY A 5 -3.13 29.22 -41.12
N PRO A 6 -2.47 28.26 -40.45
CA PRO A 6 -2.91 27.67 -39.20
C PRO A 6 -2.64 28.59 -38.00
N ARG A 7 -3.59 28.62 -37.05
CA ARG A 7 -3.44 29.26 -35.73
C ARG A 7 -2.77 28.29 -34.76
N ASP A 8 -1.59 28.66 -34.30
CA ASP A 8 -0.96 28.14 -33.10
C ASP A 8 -1.84 28.44 -31.87
N ARG A 9 -2.18 27.40 -31.10
CA ARG A 9 -2.74 27.55 -29.74
C ARG A 9 -1.63 27.28 -28.73
N GLN A 10 -1.16 28.36 -28.11
CA GLN A 10 -0.41 28.32 -26.87
C GLN A 10 -1.31 27.77 -25.75
N HIS A 11 -0.90 26.68 -25.11
CA HIS A 11 -1.42 26.31 -23.79
C HIS A 11 -0.45 26.81 -22.72
N SER A 12 -0.89 27.85 -22.02
CA SER A 12 -0.29 28.33 -20.77
C SER A 12 -0.30 27.24 -19.71
N THR A 13 0.86 27.02 -19.11
CA THR A 13 1.06 26.23 -17.88
C THR A 13 0.81 27.14 -16.67
N GLU A 14 -0.41 27.13 -16.14
CA GLU A 14 -0.68 27.68 -14.81
C GLU A 14 -0.31 26.63 -13.75
N ARG A 15 0.85 26.82 -13.15
CA ARG A 15 1.31 26.07 -11.97
C ARG A 15 0.56 26.61 -10.74
N GLY A 16 -0.41 25.83 -10.26
CA GLY A 16 -1.05 26.04 -8.96
C GLY A 16 -0.03 25.93 -7.82
N HIS A 17 0.17 27.04 -7.13
CA HIS A 17 1.06 27.21 -5.99
C HIS A 17 0.35 26.68 -4.73
N TRP A 18 0.67 25.48 -4.27
CA TRP A 18 0.24 25.02 -2.95
C TRP A 18 1.17 25.58 -1.87
N MET A 19 0.67 26.55 -1.09
CA MET A 19 1.35 27.06 0.10
C MET A 19 1.28 26.01 1.21
N PHE A 20 2.40 25.38 1.51
CA PHE A 20 2.60 24.62 2.74
C PHE A 20 2.79 25.59 3.91
N THR A 21 1.82 25.64 4.82
CA THR A 21 1.98 26.30 6.12
C THR A 21 2.91 25.46 7.00
N ARG A 22 4.16 25.92 7.17
CA ARG A 22 5.13 25.35 8.11
C ARG A 22 4.75 25.72 9.54
N GLY A 23 4.24 24.75 10.29
CA GLY A 23 4.25 24.80 11.75
C GLY A 23 5.60 24.32 12.28
N SER A 24 6.44 25.25 12.76
CA SER A 24 7.66 24.95 13.49
C SER A 24 7.33 24.42 14.90
N ALA A 25 7.76 23.21 15.22
CA ALA A 25 7.77 22.71 16.59
C ALA A 25 9.23 22.57 17.07
N ALA A 26 9.47 23.07 18.27
CA ALA A 26 10.75 23.38 18.85
C ALA A 26 11.59 22.15 19.23
N VAL A 27 12.91 22.34 19.12
CA VAL A 27 13.98 21.48 19.59
C VAL A 27 14.00 21.49 21.14
N MET A 28 13.95 20.31 21.76
CA MET A 28 14.41 20.12 23.13
C MET A 28 15.59 19.16 23.12
N ALA A 29 16.79 19.73 23.13
CA ALA A 29 18.05 19.02 23.36
C ALA A 29 18.24 18.87 24.87
N ALA A 30 18.02 17.67 25.41
CA ALA A 30 18.47 17.32 26.75
C ALA A 30 19.85 16.67 26.64
N GLY A 31 20.89 17.44 26.95
CA GLY A 31 22.24 16.95 27.13
C GLY A 31 22.34 16.11 28.39
N LEU A 32 23.02 14.97 28.29
CA LEU A 32 23.53 14.25 29.46
C LEU A 32 25.04 14.06 29.29
N VAL A 33 25.78 14.82 30.09
CA VAL A 33 27.22 14.69 30.30
C VAL A 33 27.43 13.59 31.33
N LEU A 34 28.22 12.57 30.99
CA LEU A 34 28.88 11.72 31.98
C LEU A 34 30.39 11.76 31.73
N ALA A 35 31.06 12.55 32.56
CA ALA A 35 32.50 12.56 32.73
C ALA A 35 32.84 11.82 34.04
N LEU A 36 33.45 10.65 33.93
CA LEU A 36 34.28 9.96 34.93
C LEU A 36 35.25 9.13 34.06
N GLY A 37 36.56 9.38 33.98
CA GLY A 37 37.52 9.53 35.07
C GLY A 37 38.30 8.22 35.16
N GLY A 38 39.57 8.18 34.73
CA GLY A 38 40.37 6.95 34.81
C GLY A 38 41.69 6.98 34.03
N CYS A 39 42.58 7.91 34.39
CA CYS A 39 43.99 7.89 34.03
C CYS A 39 44.71 6.87 34.93
N GLY A 40 45.57 6.01 34.36
CA GLY A 40 46.37 5.06 35.10
C GLY A 40 47.57 4.61 34.29
N GLY A 41 48.61 5.46 34.23
CA GLY A 41 49.93 5.10 33.74
C GLY A 41 50.74 4.41 34.84
N GLY A 42 51.48 3.36 34.46
CA GLY A 42 52.44 2.67 35.32
C GLY A 42 53.56 2.10 34.45
N THR A 43 54.74 2.69 34.58
CA THR A 43 56.01 2.34 33.95
C THR A 43 56.65 1.08 34.54
N GLY A 44 57.34 0.33 33.67
CA GLY A 44 58.63 -0.35 33.92
C GLY A 44 58.73 -1.42 35.02
N GLU A 45 59.13 -2.65 34.66
CA GLU A 45 60.50 -3.18 34.88
C GLU A 45 60.57 -4.68 34.53
N LYS A 46 61.73 -5.13 34.06
CA LYS A 46 62.06 -6.52 33.72
C LYS A 46 62.44 -7.31 34.97
N ALA A 47 62.06 -8.58 35.08
CA ALA A 47 62.96 -9.71 35.37
C ALA A 47 62.21 -11.06 35.46
N ASP A 48 62.74 -12.02 34.72
CA ASP A 48 62.94 -13.45 34.99
C ASP A 48 61.80 -14.41 35.41
N ALA A 49 61.65 -15.39 34.52
CA ALA A 49 61.53 -16.84 34.75
C ALA A 49 60.83 -17.34 36.03
N SER A 50 59.69 -18.01 35.86
CA SER A 50 59.62 -19.47 36.09
C SER A 50 58.26 -20.03 35.70
N ASP A 51 58.32 -21.21 35.08
CA ASP A 51 57.26 -22.18 34.88
C ASP A 51 56.14 -22.14 35.92
N LYS A 52 54.90 -22.07 35.42
CA LYS A 52 53.78 -22.91 35.88
C LYS A 52 52.66 -22.88 34.84
N SER A 53 52.67 -23.93 34.02
CA SER A 53 51.50 -24.50 33.36
C SER A 53 50.31 -24.50 34.31
N SER A 54 49.47 -23.48 34.18
CA SER A 54 48.13 -23.43 34.76
C SER A 54 47.18 -23.54 33.58
N GLY A 55 46.53 -24.69 33.51
CA GLY A 55 45.64 -25.07 32.42
C GLY A 55 44.69 -23.93 32.10
N LYS A 56 44.80 -23.43 30.87
CA LYS A 56 43.81 -22.61 30.21
C LYS A 56 42.54 -23.46 30.15
N ARG A 57 41.72 -23.43 31.22
CA ARG A 57 40.32 -23.84 31.15
C ARG A 57 39.74 -22.97 30.05
N SER A 58 39.59 -23.53 28.85
CA SER A 58 38.70 -23.00 27.84
C SER A 58 37.39 -22.73 28.56
N ALA A 59 37.10 -21.45 28.80
CA ALA A 59 35.81 -21.04 29.30
C ALA A 59 34.78 -21.63 28.33
N GLU A 60 33.90 -22.47 28.87
CA GLU A 60 32.80 -23.03 28.11
C GLU A 60 32.04 -21.87 27.45
N PRO A 61 31.79 -21.91 26.13
CA PRO A 61 31.15 -20.81 25.44
C PRO A 61 29.84 -20.48 26.15
N THR A 62 29.74 -19.27 26.72
CA THR A 62 28.50 -18.84 27.36
C THR A 62 27.38 -18.97 26.33
N PRO A 63 26.27 -19.65 26.66
CA PRO A 63 25.18 -19.83 25.72
C PRO A 63 24.75 -18.48 25.15
N PRO A 64 24.50 -18.38 23.83
CA PRO A 64 24.10 -17.12 23.22
C PRO A 64 22.86 -16.60 23.94
N ARG A 65 22.92 -15.35 24.40
CA ARG A 65 21.81 -14.69 25.08
C ARG A 65 20.57 -14.76 24.16
N PRO A 66 19.40 -15.16 24.67
CA PRO A 66 18.20 -15.22 23.85
C PRO A 66 17.87 -13.84 23.25
N PRO A 67 17.24 -13.79 22.06
CA PRO A 67 16.82 -12.54 21.47
C PRO A 67 15.77 -11.85 22.36
N SER A 68 15.78 -10.52 22.36
CA SER A 68 14.75 -9.75 23.07
C SER A 68 13.39 -9.90 22.38
N LYS A 69 12.30 -9.75 23.15
CA LYS A 69 10.94 -9.77 22.60
C LYS A 69 10.76 -8.69 21.51
N ALA A 70 11.28 -7.49 21.74
CA ALA A 70 11.26 -6.40 20.78
C ALA A 70 11.93 -6.77 19.45
N LEU A 71 13.09 -7.45 19.48
CA LEU A 71 13.76 -7.89 18.25
C LEU A 71 12.95 -8.98 17.52
N VAL A 72 12.32 -9.89 18.25
CA VAL A 72 11.43 -10.90 17.66
C VAL A 72 10.24 -10.24 16.95
N THR A 73 9.56 -9.29 17.62
CA THR A 73 8.46 -8.51 17.03
C THR A 73 8.91 -7.74 15.80
N TRP A 74 10.05 -7.04 15.88
CA TRP A 74 10.61 -6.30 14.75
C TRP A 74 10.90 -7.20 13.55
N VAL A 75 11.51 -8.37 13.79
CA VAL A 75 11.81 -9.34 12.74
C VAL A 75 10.53 -9.91 12.13
N GLY A 76 9.51 -10.17 12.96
CA GLY A 76 8.19 -10.60 12.51
C GLY A 76 7.55 -9.59 11.55
N GLY A 77 7.48 -8.32 11.95
CA GLY A 77 6.93 -7.27 11.09
C GLY A 77 7.74 -7.06 9.80
N MET A 78 9.08 -7.15 9.86
CA MET A 78 9.91 -7.10 8.65
C MET A 78 9.61 -8.27 7.67
N CYS A 79 9.35 -9.47 8.19
CA CYS A 79 8.95 -10.62 7.38
C CYS A 79 7.55 -10.44 6.76
N GLU A 80 6.62 -9.88 7.53
CA GLU A 80 5.26 -9.59 7.09
C GLU A 80 5.24 -8.55 5.97
N SER A 81 5.86 -7.38 6.17
CA SER A 81 5.96 -6.34 5.13
C SER A 81 6.70 -6.84 3.88
N SER A 82 7.76 -7.64 4.04
CA SER A 82 8.47 -8.24 2.90
C SER A 82 7.61 -9.23 2.12
N ARG A 83 6.71 -9.95 2.80
CA ARG A 83 5.74 -10.85 2.17
C ARG A 83 4.65 -10.05 1.48
N ALA A 84 4.10 -9.02 2.12
CA ALA A 84 3.10 -8.13 1.51
C ALA A 84 3.61 -7.55 0.19
N LEU A 85 4.84 -7.01 0.15
CA LEU A 85 5.47 -6.52 -1.08
C LEU A 85 5.75 -7.61 -2.13
N LYS A 86 5.91 -8.87 -1.71
CA LYS A 86 6.05 -9.99 -2.65
C LYS A 86 4.68 -10.37 -3.25
N ASN A 87 3.65 -10.40 -2.42
CA ASN A 87 2.28 -10.69 -2.86
C ASN A 87 1.80 -9.58 -3.79
N LEU A 88 1.94 -8.31 -3.41
CA LEU A 88 1.62 -7.16 -4.28
C LEU A 88 2.26 -7.25 -5.66
N ARG A 89 3.54 -7.65 -5.75
CA ARG A 89 4.20 -7.89 -7.04
C ARG A 89 3.61 -9.06 -7.82
N THR A 90 3.18 -10.10 -7.12
CA THR A 90 2.59 -11.28 -7.77
C THR A 90 1.19 -10.95 -8.29
N ASP A 91 0.39 -10.28 -7.46
CA ASP A 91 -0.99 -9.90 -7.75
C ASP A 91 -1.03 -8.85 -8.85
N SER A 92 -0.16 -7.83 -8.79
CA SER A 92 0.00 -6.82 -9.84
C SER A 92 0.33 -7.42 -11.21
N ALA A 93 1.24 -8.40 -11.27
CA ALA A 93 1.56 -9.10 -12.52
C ALA A 93 0.39 -9.97 -13.02
N ALA A 94 -0.39 -10.57 -12.11
CA ALA A 94 -1.58 -11.34 -12.44
C ALA A 94 -2.69 -10.41 -12.98
N ASP A 95 -2.88 -9.25 -12.38
CA ASP A 95 -3.88 -8.28 -12.80
C ASP A 95 -3.59 -7.71 -14.19
N LEU A 96 -2.34 -7.34 -14.44
CA LEU A 96 -1.91 -6.91 -15.77
C LEU A 96 -2.13 -8.01 -16.82
N LYS A 97 -1.85 -9.27 -16.47
CA LYS A 97 -2.09 -10.40 -17.37
C LYS A 97 -3.58 -10.58 -17.67
N GLU A 98 -4.45 -10.43 -16.68
CA GLU A 98 -5.90 -10.56 -16.88
C GLU A 98 -6.42 -9.42 -17.76
N ILE A 99 -6.00 -8.18 -17.52
CA ILE A 99 -6.41 -7.01 -18.33
C ILE A 99 -5.97 -7.19 -19.78
N ARG A 100 -4.76 -7.69 -20.03
CA ARG A 100 -4.27 -8.04 -21.38
C ARG A 100 -5.06 -9.13 -22.09
N ALA A 101 -5.72 -10.00 -21.34
CA ALA A 101 -6.50 -11.10 -21.90
C ALA A 101 -7.92 -10.67 -22.29
N MET A 102 -8.33 -9.44 -21.95
CA MET A 102 -9.64 -8.88 -22.29
C MET A 102 -9.59 -8.20 -23.67
N ASP A 103 -10.73 -8.18 -24.36
CA ASP A 103 -10.82 -7.56 -25.69
C ASP A 103 -10.65 -6.02 -25.60
N GLU A 104 -9.90 -5.46 -26.55
CA GLU A 104 -9.75 -4.00 -26.70
C GLU A 104 -11.12 -3.35 -26.98
N GLY A 105 -11.65 -2.63 -25.99
CA GLY A 105 -12.98 -2.00 -26.05
C GLY A 105 -13.99 -2.56 -25.06
N ASP A 106 -13.64 -3.62 -24.32
CA ASP A 106 -14.45 -4.09 -23.20
C ASP A 106 -14.34 -3.10 -22.02
N LEU A 107 -15.50 -2.61 -21.55
CA LEU A 107 -15.59 -1.77 -20.35
C LEU A 107 -15.11 -2.50 -19.10
N THR A 108 -15.05 -3.83 -19.13
CA THR A 108 -14.48 -4.67 -18.07
C THR A 108 -12.98 -4.42 -17.91
N ALA A 109 -12.23 -4.33 -19.01
CA ALA A 109 -10.79 -4.04 -18.98
C ALA A 109 -10.52 -2.66 -18.37
N GLN A 110 -11.27 -1.64 -18.81
CA GLN A 110 -11.20 -0.29 -18.26
C GLN A 110 -11.56 -0.27 -16.78
N SER A 111 -12.67 -0.90 -16.38
CA SER A 111 -13.10 -0.94 -14.98
C SER A 111 -12.07 -1.62 -14.08
N ARG A 112 -11.48 -2.72 -14.55
CA ARG A 112 -10.45 -3.47 -13.81
C ARG A 112 -9.16 -2.66 -13.70
N ALA A 113 -8.74 -2.02 -14.78
CA ALA A 113 -7.57 -1.13 -14.78
C ALA A 113 -7.77 0.08 -13.85
N VAL A 114 -8.94 0.71 -13.87
CA VAL A 114 -9.31 1.79 -12.94
C VAL A 114 -9.26 1.31 -11.49
N GLY A 115 -9.87 0.16 -11.19
CA GLY A 115 -9.85 -0.43 -9.84
C GLY A 115 -8.43 -0.73 -9.36
N TYR A 116 -7.61 -1.31 -10.24
CA TYR A 116 -6.20 -1.58 -9.97
C TYR A 116 -5.41 -0.29 -9.67
N LEU A 117 -5.54 0.75 -10.51
CA LEU A 117 -4.84 2.03 -10.33
C LEU A 117 -5.31 2.79 -9.09
N ALA A 118 -6.56 2.64 -8.68
CA ALA A 118 -7.09 3.25 -7.46
C ALA A 118 -6.66 2.49 -6.19
N GLY A 119 -6.60 1.16 -6.25
CA GLY A 119 -6.27 0.30 -5.09
C GLY A 119 -4.78 0.22 -4.79
N THR A 120 -3.96 -0.03 -5.82
CA THR A 120 -2.54 -0.33 -5.69
C THR A 120 -1.74 0.73 -4.89
N PRO A 121 -1.93 2.05 -5.08
CA PRO A 121 -1.23 3.04 -4.26
C PRO A 121 -1.52 2.88 -2.76
N SER A 122 -2.76 2.59 -2.39
CA SER A 122 -3.18 2.41 -0.99
C SER A 122 -2.49 1.22 -0.34
N ASP A 123 -2.40 0.09 -1.04
CA ASP A 123 -1.72 -1.09 -0.52
C ASP A 123 -0.22 -0.86 -0.29
N VAL A 124 0.44 -0.13 -1.20
CA VAL A 124 1.86 0.24 -1.04
C VAL A 124 2.06 1.21 0.12
N VAL A 125 1.15 2.17 0.30
CA VAL A 125 1.16 3.10 1.45
C VAL A 125 0.92 2.38 2.77
N GLY A 126 0.08 1.34 2.78
CA GLY A 126 -0.10 0.46 3.93
C GLY A 126 1.23 -0.17 4.36
N VAL A 127 1.95 -0.80 3.43
CA VAL A 127 3.24 -1.42 3.75
C VAL A 127 4.32 -0.38 4.14
N ASP A 128 4.32 0.81 3.53
CA ASP A 128 5.23 1.89 3.93
C ASP A 128 4.96 2.37 5.37
N SER A 129 3.70 2.41 5.77
CA SER A 129 3.30 2.73 7.15
C SER A 129 3.74 1.65 8.12
N ASP A 130 3.48 0.37 7.82
CA ASP A 130 3.93 -0.77 8.65
C ASP A 130 5.45 -0.73 8.88
N LEU A 131 6.23 -0.47 7.82
CA LEU A 131 7.68 -0.40 7.91
C LEU A 131 8.15 0.82 8.72
N LYS A 132 7.45 1.96 8.67
CA LYS A 132 7.77 3.11 9.52
C LYS A 132 7.53 2.80 11.00
N ASP A 133 6.45 2.08 11.29
CA ASP A 133 6.03 1.75 12.65
C ASP A 133 6.95 0.74 13.34
N LEU A 134 7.71 -0.07 12.58
CA LEU A 134 8.72 -0.97 13.16
C LEU A 134 9.79 -0.23 13.97
N GLY A 135 10.15 0.99 13.57
CA GLY A 135 11.24 1.75 14.16
C GLY A 135 12.61 1.02 14.15
N PRO A 136 13.60 1.50 14.93
CA PRO A 136 14.91 0.86 15.03
C PRO A 136 14.87 -0.48 15.77
N SER A 137 15.57 -1.48 15.22
CA SER A 137 15.72 -2.82 15.82
C SER A 137 16.77 -2.89 16.94
N GLY A 138 17.68 -1.91 16.98
CA GLY A 138 18.89 -1.94 17.82
C GLY A 138 20.03 -2.78 17.23
N VAL A 139 19.86 -3.36 16.03
CA VAL A 139 20.91 -4.04 15.27
C VAL A 139 21.25 -3.22 14.03
N PRO A 140 22.44 -2.57 13.96
CA PRO A 140 22.74 -1.60 12.91
C PRO A 140 22.62 -2.12 11.47
N ALA A 141 22.88 -3.42 11.25
CA ALA A 141 22.72 -4.02 9.93
C ALA A 141 21.25 -4.20 9.51
N ALA A 142 20.37 -4.48 10.46
CA ALA A 142 18.94 -4.59 10.25
C ALA A 142 18.29 -3.20 10.08
N ASP A 143 18.76 -2.21 10.83
CA ASP A 143 18.29 -0.82 10.68
C ASP A 143 18.63 -0.25 9.29
N ARG A 144 19.81 -0.60 8.75
CA ARG A 144 20.17 -0.27 7.35
C ARG A 144 19.27 -0.96 6.32
N LEU A 145 18.78 -2.17 6.60
CA LEU A 145 17.83 -2.85 5.72
C LEU A 145 16.49 -2.12 5.73
N LEU A 146 16.00 -1.71 6.91
CA LEU A 146 14.76 -0.94 7.03
C LEU A 146 14.85 0.40 6.29
N ASP A 147 15.92 1.16 6.51
CA ASP A 147 16.17 2.42 5.79
C ASP A 147 16.24 2.21 4.27
N ALA A 148 16.85 1.11 3.80
CA ALA A 148 16.89 0.79 2.37
C ALA A 148 15.50 0.50 1.78
N TRP A 149 14.61 -0.16 2.54
CA TRP A 149 13.22 -0.38 2.16
C TRP A 149 12.44 0.94 2.10
N GLN A 150 12.46 1.73 3.17
CA GLN A 150 11.79 3.03 3.24
C GLN A 150 12.25 3.96 2.12
N LYS A 151 13.56 3.97 1.79
CA LYS A 151 14.08 4.72 0.64
C LYS A 151 13.52 4.25 -0.69
N LYS A 152 13.27 2.95 -0.89
CA LYS A 152 12.64 2.44 -2.11
C LYS A 152 11.18 2.89 -2.18
N LEU A 153 10.42 2.71 -1.11
CA LEU A 153 9.00 3.09 -1.05
C LEU A 153 8.81 4.59 -1.24
N LYS A 154 9.64 5.42 -0.60
CA LYS A 154 9.65 6.88 -0.80
C LYS A 154 9.86 7.31 -2.25
N ARG A 155 10.49 6.49 -3.09
CA ARG A 155 10.61 6.77 -4.54
C ARG A 155 9.41 6.29 -5.35
N VAL A 156 8.79 5.19 -4.94
CA VAL A 156 7.71 4.54 -5.69
C VAL A 156 6.34 5.15 -5.36
N VAL A 157 6.05 5.38 -4.08
CA VAL A 157 4.75 5.90 -3.62
C VAL A 157 4.35 7.19 -4.35
N PRO A 158 5.18 8.24 -4.47
CA PRO A 158 4.78 9.45 -5.17
C PRO A 158 4.48 9.23 -6.66
N GLN A 159 5.21 8.31 -7.32
CA GLN A 159 4.97 8.02 -8.73
C GLN A 159 3.65 7.26 -8.93
N LEU A 160 3.27 6.40 -7.98
CA LEU A 160 1.96 5.73 -7.99
C LEU A 160 0.83 6.71 -7.67
N ASP A 161 1.05 7.66 -6.77
CA ASP A 161 0.06 8.70 -6.40
C ASP A 161 -0.19 9.69 -7.55
N GLU A 162 0.83 9.97 -8.37
CA GLU A 162 0.72 10.79 -9.58
C GLU A 162 -0.05 10.08 -10.72
N MET A 163 -0.21 8.75 -10.67
CA MET A 163 -0.95 8.01 -11.68
C MET A 163 -2.44 8.20 -11.49
N SER A 164 -3.08 8.90 -12.43
CA SER A 164 -4.53 9.05 -12.42
C SER A 164 -5.20 7.73 -12.81
N PRO A 165 -6.15 7.21 -12.02
CA PRO A 165 -6.98 6.08 -12.44
C PRO A 165 -7.72 6.35 -13.76
N SER A 166 -7.99 7.61 -14.11
CA SER A 166 -8.62 7.97 -15.38
C SER A 166 -7.77 7.67 -16.62
N ALA A 167 -6.45 7.51 -16.48
CA ALA A 167 -5.58 7.16 -17.60
C ALA A 167 -5.95 5.78 -18.21
N ALA A 168 -6.56 4.91 -17.40
CA ALA A 168 -7.05 3.62 -17.84
C ALA A 168 -8.23 3.69 -18.84
N PHE A 169 -8.86 4.86 -19.04
CA PHE A 169 -9.88 5.01 -20.10
C PHE A 169 -9.27 5.06 -21.48
N ASP A 170 -8.14 5.73 -21.60
CA ASP A 170 -7.45 5.93 -22.87
C ASP A 170 -6.54 4.74 -23.18
N ASP A 171 -5.86 4.21 -22.16
CA ASP A 171 -4.93 3.11 -22.28
C ASP A 171 -4.94 2.21 -21.02
N PRO A 172 -5.91 1.28 -20.90
CA PRO A 172 -6.03 0.43 -19.72
C PRO A 172 -4.81 -0.46 -19.52
N GLU A 173 -4.29 -1.07 -20.59
CA GLU A 173 -3.12 -1.94 -20.49
C GLU A 173 -1.86 -1.13 -20.16
N GLY A 174 -1.57 -0.06 -20.92
CA GLY A 174 -0.34 0.70 -20.74
C GLY A 174 -0.26 1.38 -19.39
N SER A 175 -1.38 1.95 -18.91
CA SER A 175 -1.42 2.57 -17.57
C SER A 175 -1.15 1.56 -16.46
N VAL A 176 -1.73 0.37 -16.55
CA VAL A 176 -1.49 -0.71 -15.58
C VAL A 176 -0.07 -1.26 -15.69
N ALA A 177 0.48 -1.36 -16.90
CA ALA A 177 1.85 -1.83 -17.12
C ALA A 177 2.89 -0.87 -16.52
N ASP A 178 2.66 0.44 -16.59
CA ASP A 178 3.53 1.44 -15.96
C ASP A 178 3.49 1.35 -14.43
N ALA A 179 2.30 1.17 -13.85
CA ALA A 179 2.15 0.93 -12.42
C ALA A 179 2.78 -0.41 -11.98
N ASP A 180 2.53 -1.51 -12.70
CA ASP A 180 3.16 -2.82 -12.43
C ASP A 180 4.68 -2.69 -12.44
N LYS A 181 5.28 -1.99 -13.41
CA LYS A 181 6.72 -1.78 -13.46
C LYS A 181 7.27 -1.11 -12.19
N LEU A 182 6.55 -0.14 -11.62
CA LEU A 182 6.92 0.47 -10.34
C LEU A 182 6.83 -0.53 -9.19
N ILE A 183 5.74 -1.31 -9.14
CA ILE A 183 5.54 -2.36 -8.13
C ILE A 183 6.62 -3.44 -8.23
N GLN A 184 6.94 -3.93 -9.43
CA GLN A 184 8.02 -4.90 -9.67
C GLN A 184 9.39 -4.38 -9.22
N SER A 185 9.60 -3.07 -9.17
CA SER A 185 10.85 -2.48 -8.65
C SER A 185 11.04 -2.65 -7.13
N LEU A 186 9.96 -2.93 -6.38
CA LEU A 186 9.93 -3.16 -4.93
C LEU A 186 10.48 -4.55 -4.54
N THR A 187 11.62 -4.90 -5.10
CA THR A 187 12.39 -6.09 -4.75
C THR A 187 13.11 -5.93 -3.41
N PRO A 188 13.37 -7.02 -2.65
CA PRO A 188 14.15 -6.96 -1.42
C PRO A 188 15.52 -6.28 -1.60
N PRO A 189 15.89 -5.29 -0.76
CA PRO A 189 17.24 -4.73 -0.73
C PRO A 189 18.28 -5.80 -0.38
N LYS A 190 19.51 -5.61 -0.86
CA LYS A 190 20.66 -6.46 -0.51
C LYS A 190 21.59 -5.74 0.47
N PRO A 191 22.09 -6.41 1.52
CA PRO A 191 21.71 -7.76 1.97
C PRO A 191 20.27 -7.79 2.50
N ASP A 192 19.53 -8.85 2.19
CA ASP A 192 18.19 -9.06 2.73
C ASP A 192 18.24 -9.63 4.15
N LEU A 193 17.09 -9.73 4.82
CA LEU A 193 17.00 -10.24 6.19
C LEU A 193 17.62 -11.64 6.32
N ARG A 194 17.40 -12.53 5.34
CA ARG A 194 17.97 -13.89 5.33
C ARG A 194 19.50 -13.89 5.22
N ALA A 195 20.08 -12.96 4.48
CA ALA A 195 21.53 -12.78 4.43
C ALA A 195 22.08 -12.21 5.75
N LEU A 196 21.31 -11.35 6.42
CA LEU A 196 21.68 -10.78 7.72
C LEU A 196 21.65 -11.83 8.84
N THR A 197 20.66 -12.73 8.87
CA THR A 197 20.59 -13.79 9.90
C THR A 197 21.79 -14.72 9.86
N LYS A 198 22.37 -14.98 8.67
CA LYS A 198 23.61 -15.77 8.55
C LYS A 198 24.83 -15.11 9.22
N LYS A 199 24.81 -13.79 9.40
CA LYS A 199 25.93 -13.00 9.94
C LYS A 199 25.71 -12.53 11.37
N ASN A 200 24.50 -12.65 11.90
CA ASN A 200 24.15 -12.18 13.23
C ASN A 200 23.30 -13.25 13.97
N PRO A 201 23.88 -13.92 14.99
CA PRO A 201 23.18 -14.96 15.75
C PRO A 201 21.92 -14.49 16.47
N GLN A 202 21.87 -13.24 16.95
CA GLN A 202 20.67 -12.70 17.61
C GLN A 202 19.53 -12.49 16.61
N LEU A 203 19.83 -11.97 15.41
CA LEU A 203 18.84 -11.89 14.33
C LEU A 203 18.38 -13.27 13.88
N ALA A 204 19.28 -14.25 13.79
CA ALA A 204 18.92 -15.62 13.46
C ALA A 204 17.95 -16.22 14.49
N ALA A 205 18.26 -16.07 15.78
CA ALA A 205 17.41 -16.56 16.85
C ALA A 205 16.05 -15.82 16.89
N ALA A 206 16.04 -14.51 16.63
CA ALA A 206 14.81 -13.73 16.55
C ALA A 206 13.94 -14.19 15.36
N HIS A 207 14.54 -14.39 14.19
CA HIS A 207 13.86 -14.89 12.98
C HIS A 207 13.28 -16.30 13.16
N GLN A 208 13.96 -17.17 13.91
CA GLN A 208 13.42 -18.51 14.21
C GLN A 208 12.20 -18.47 15.13
N ARG A 209 12.10 -17.44 15.99
CA ARG A 209 11.00 -17.28 16.95
C ARG A 209 9.84 -16.44 16.42
N ALA A 210 10.07 -15.66 15.37
CA ALA A 210 9.05 -14.84 14.74
C ALA A 210 8.15 -15.72 13.86
N GLU A 211 6.93 -15.98 14.30
CA GLU A 211 5.96 -16.85 13.60
C GLU A 211 5.63 -16.33 12.20
N GLN A 212 5.63 -15.01 12.02
CA GLN A 212 5.42 -14.35 10.72
C GLN A 212 6.50 -14.70 9.71
N CYS A 213 7.70 -15.09 10.15
CA CYS A 213 8.79 -15.51 9.26
C CYS A 213 8.71 -16.99 8.85
N ALA A 214 7.81 -17.78 9.43
CA ALA A 214 7.62 -19.17 9.05
C ALA A 214 7.00 -19.30 7.64
N PRO A 215 7.29 -20.38 6.90
CA PRO A 215 6.56 -20.71 5.67
C PRO A 215 5.06 -20.84 5.98
N GLY A 216 4.23 -20.06 5.29
CA GLY A 216 2.79 -20.03 5.56
C GLY A 216 2.37 -19.34 6.85
N GLY A 217 3.27 -18.59 7.50
CA GLY A 217 2.93 -17.80 8.68
C GLY A 217 1.73 -16.90 8.39
N LYS A 218 0.71 -16.95 9.24
CA LYS A 218 -0.48 -16.11 9.09
C LYS A 218 -0.07 -14.64 9.25
N PRO A 219 -0.73 -13.71 8.54
CA PRO A 219 -0.66 -12.29 8.89
C PRO A 219 -0.98 -12.14 10.37
N SER A 220 -0.33 -11.20 11.05
CA SER A 220 -0.80 -10.84 12.39
C SER A 220 -2.25 -10.39 12.22
N GLU A 221 -3.21 -11.00 12.91
CA GLU A 221 -4.59 -10.50 12.93
C GLU A 221 -4.53 -9.11 13.56
N GLY A 222 -4.38 -8.09 12.72
CA GLY A 222 -4.59 -6.71 13.08
C GLY A 222 -6.02 -6.60 13.60
N THR A 223 -6.20 -5.81 14.66
CA THR A 223 -7.50 -5.37 15.15
C THR A 223 -8.19 -4.43 14.15
N ASP A 224 -8.20 -4.79 12.87
CA ASP A 224 -9.20 -4.31 11.95
C ASP A 224 -10.49 -4.94 12.46
N SER A 225 -11.29 -4.15 13.18
CA SER A 225 -12.67 -4.56 13.44
C SER A 225 -13.25 -4.92 12.07
N PRO A 226 -13.66 -6.18 11.83
CA PRO A 226 -14.29 -6.51 10.59
C PRO A 226 -15.47 -5.56 10.46
N SER A 227 -15.46 -4.72 9.42
CA SER A 227 -16.72 -4.17 8.94
C SER A 227 -17.65 -5.37 8.82
N PRO A 228 -18.84 -5.33 9.44
CA PRO A 228 -19.71 -6.49 9.44
C PRO A 228 -19.90 -6.95 8.00
N ASP A 229 -19.48 -8.18 7.71
CA ASP A 229 -19.75 -8.82 6.43
C ASP A 229 -21.23 -8.61 6.12
N PRO A 230 -21.59 -7.98 4.99
CA PRO A 230 -22.97 -7.91 4.57
C PRO A 230 -23.39 -9.31 4.08
N THR A 231 -23.60 -10.23 5.03
CA THR A 231 -23.94 -11.64 4.79
C THR A 231 -25.44 -11.87 4.57
N GLY A 232 -26.19 -10.79 4.34
CA GLY A 232 -27.62 -10.84 4.07
C GLY A 232 -27.92 -10.91 2.56
N PRO A 233 -29.07 -11.48 2.17
CA PRO A 233 -29.55 -11.32 0.80
C PRO A 233 -29.72 -9.82 0.49
N LEU A 234 -29.32 -9.41 -0.71
CA LEU A 234 -29.55 -8.03 -1.16
C LEU A 234 -31.04 -7.69 -1.05
N PRO A 235 -31.39 -6.49 -0.56
CA PRO A 235 -32.77 -6.04 -0.58
C PRO A 235 -33.25 -5.97 -2.04
N LYS A 236 -34.56 -6.11 -2.22
CA LYS A 236 -35.15 -5.94 -3.55
C LYS A 236 -35.08 -4.46 -3.93
N ALA A 237 -34.35 -4.15 -4.98
CA ALA A 237 -34.32 -2.82 -5.58
C ALA A 237 -35.71 -2.44 -6.12
N ALA A 238 -36.16 -1.20 -5.89
CA ALA A 238 -37.49 -0.74 -6.31
C ALA A 238 -37.76 -0.96 -7.81
N ASP A 239 -36.75 -0.69 -8.65
CA ASP A 239 -36.81 -0.83 -10.11
C ASP A 239 -36.16 -2.13 -10.62
N GLY A 240 -35.78 -3.04 -9.71
CA GLY A 240 -35.13 -4.29 -10.07
C GLY A 240 -33.85 -4.05 -10.87
N LYS A 241 -33.69 -4.71 -12.02
CA LYS A 241 -32.54 -4.51 -12.93
C LYS A 241 -32.80 -3.48 -14.05
N ASN A 242 -33.92 -2.74 -13.99
CA ASN A 242 -34.33 -1.84 -15.06
C ASN A 242 -33.59 -0.49 -14.98
N THR A 243 -32.42 -0.41 -15.63
CA THR A 243 -31.61 0.83 -15.64
C THR A 243 -32.27 2.00 -16.35
N ASP A 244 -33.24 1.76 -17.24
CA ASP A 244 -33.93 2.82 -17.97
C ASP A 244 -34.88 3.63 -17.06
N ALA A 245 -35.29 3.05 -15.92
CA ALA A 245 -36.07 3.75 -14.90
C ALA A 245 -35.32 4.97 -14.33
N CYS A 246 -33.99 4.97 -14.43
CA CYS A 246 -33.15 6.05 -13.92
C CYS A 246 -33.16 7.32 -14.76
N SER A 247 -33.80 7.32 -15.94
CA SER A 247 -33.71 8.42 -16.92
C SER A 247 -34.07 9.80 -16.34
N ASP A 248 -35.00 9.86 -15.38
CA ASP A 248 -35.43 11.09 -14.70
C ASP A 248 -34.56 11.49 -13.50
N GLY A 249 -33.51 10.72 -13.20
CA GLY A 249 -32.62 10.94 -12.07
C GLY A 249 -33.07 10.29 -10.77
N SER A 250 -34.19 9.57 -10.74
CA SER A 250 -34.76 8.95 -9.53
C SER A 250 -35.10 7.47 -9.75
N CYS A 251 -34.21 6.58 -9.31
CA CYS A 251 -34.42 5.14 -9.39
C CYS A 251 -33.68 4.40 -8.28
N GLU A 252 -34.00 3.13 -8.10
CA GLU A 252 -33.22 2.19 -7.30
C GLU A 252 -33.09 0.87 -8.04
N VAL A 253 -31.86 0.54 -8.46
CA VAL A 253 -31.58 -0.61 -9.31
C VAL A 253 -30.57 -1.57 -8.69
N LEU A 254 -30.70 -2.85 -9.04
CA LEU A 254 -29.78 -3.92 -8.71
C LEU A 254 -28.73 -4.05 -9.83
N VAL A 255 -27.47 -3.88 -9.46
CA VAL A 255 -26.31 -4.03 -10.35
C VAL A 255 -25.57 -5.31 -9.97
N THR A 256 -25.56 -6.29 -10.86
CA THR A 256 -24.87 -7.58 -10.67
C THR A 256 -23.68 -7.78 -11.62
N SER A 257 -23.44 -6.82 -12.52
CA SER A 257 -22.37 -6.81 -13.51
C SER A 257 -22.12 -5.36 -13.95
N PRO A 258 -20.94 -5.04 -14.53
CA PRO A 258 -20.69 -3.71 -15.09
C PRO A 258 -21.84 -3.25 -16.01
N VAL A 259 -22.38 -2.06 -15.75
CA VAL A 259 -23.53 -1.54 -16.50
C VAL A 259 -23.43 -0.03 -16.67
N ARG A 260 -23.94 0.47 -17.80
CA ARG A 260 -24.07 1.89 -18.07
C ARG A 260 -25.49 2.35 -17.73
N ILE A 261 -25.61 3.31 -16.83
CA ILE A 261 -26.88 3.88 -16.38
C ILE A 261 -26.93 5.34 -16.82
N THR A 262 -28.01 5.74 -17.49
CA THR A 262 -28.24 7.16 -17.79
C THR A 262 -29.24 7.70 -16.78
N ALA A 263 -28.80 8.65 -15.96
CA ALA A 263 -29.63 9.26 -14.93
C ALA A 263 -29.55 10.78 -14.97
N ASN A 264 -30.71 11.44 -15.10
CA ASN A 264 -30.80 12.89 -15.28
C ASN A 264 -29.89 13.42 -16.41
N GLY A 265 -29.83 12.69 -17.53
CA GLY A 265 -28.97 13.01 -18.68
C GLY A 265 -27.46 12.75 -18.49
N LEU A 266 -27.03 12.29 -17.31
CA LEU A 266 -25.66 11.89 -17.04
C LEU A 266 -25.49 10.38 -17.20
N THR A 267 -24.52 9.97 -18.01
CA THR A 267 -24.16 8.57 -18.17
C THR A 267 -23.11 8.17 -17.14
N VAL A 268 -23.48 7.24 -16.26
CA VAL A 268 -22.63 6.67 -15.21
C VAL A 268 -22.43 5.19 -15.48
N ASN A 269 -21.17 4.77 -15.67
CA ASN A 269 -20.81 3.36 -15.63
C ASN A 269 -20.70 2.94 -14.15
N VAL A 270 -21.43 1.90 -13.78
CA VAL A 270 -21.44 1.34 -12.43
C VAL A 270 -20.88 -0.07 -12.49
N THR A 271 -19.85 -0.31 -11.70
CA THR A 271 -19.21 -1.61 -11.58
C THR A 271 -19.16 -2.01 -10.11
N VAL A 272 -19.58 -3.24 -9.82
CA VAL A 272 -19.50 -3.83 -8.48
C VAL A 272 -18.36 -4.82 -8.47
N MET A 273 -17.38 -4.62 -7.59
CA MET A 273 -16.24 -5.50 -7.42
C MET A 273 -15.94 -5.65 -5.92
N ASN A 274 -15.92 -6.90 -5.45
CA ASN A 274 -15.70 -7.25 -4.05
C ASN A 274 -16.65 -6.45 -3.14
N GLU A 275 -16.11 -5.81 -2.10
CA GLU A 275 -16.83 -4.99 -1.12
C GLU A 275 -17.00 -3.51 -1.54
N SER A 276 -16.82 -3.21 -2.82
CA SER A 276 -16.91 -1.84 -3.32
C SER A 276 -17.76 -1.65 -4.59
N VAL A 277 -18.37 -0.47 -4.69
CA VAL A 277 -19.09 -0.02 -5.89
C VAL A 277 -18.32 1.15 -6.50
N THR A 278 -17.87 0.96 -7.74
CA THR A 278 -17.22 2.00 -8.52
C THR A 278 -18.23 2.69 -9.43
N PHE A 279 -18.29 4.00 -9.32
CA PHE A 279 -19.07 4.87 -10.18
C PHE A 279 -18.16 5.69 -11.07
N MET A 280 -18.50 5.77 -12.35
CA MET A 280 -17.57 6.25 -13.34
C MET A 280 -18.28 7.05 -14.42
N THR A 281 -17.80 8.25 -14.65
CA THR A 281 -18.23 9.17 -15.71
C THR A 281 -17.00 9.56 -16.53
N PRO A 282 -17.15 10.22 -17.69
CA PRO A 282 -16.00 10.67 -18.48
C PRO A 282 -15.01 11.56 -17.72
N SER A 283 -15.45 12.23 -16.65
CA SER A 283 -14.63 13.18 -15.88
C SER A 283 -14.31 12.74 -14.46
N THR A 284 -14.90 11.65 -13.96
CA THR A 284 -14.83 11.32 -12.53
C THR A 284 -14.96 9.82 -12.30
N VAL A 285 -14.09 9.29 -11.43
CA VAL A 285 -14.17 7.95 -10.87
C VAL A 285 -14.35 8.10 -9.35
N MET A 286 -15.33 7.42 -8.79
CA MET A 286 -15.55 7.33 -7.35
C MET A 286 -15.68 5.86 -6.97
N ASN A 287 -14.92 5.44 -5.97
CA ASN A 287 -15.03 4.11 -5.38
C ASN A 287 -15.64 4.25 -3.97
N LEU A 288 -16.77 3.56 -3.73
CA LEU A 288 -17.48 3.58 -2.46
C LEU A 288 -17.48 2.17 -1.87
N GLY A 289 -16.90 2.02 -0.69
CA GLY A 289 -17.01 0.79 0.09
C GLY A 289 -18.31 0.75 0.90
N GLY A 290 -18.96 -0.42 0.91
CA GLY A 290 -20.03 -0.75 1.84
C GLY A 290 -21.37 -0.03 1.67
N GLN A 291 -22.33 -0.45 2.50
CA GLN A 291 -23.67 0.15 2.58
C GLN A 291 -23.61 1.59 3.10
N GLY A 292 -24.35 2.49 2.46
CA GLY A 292 -24.48 3.89 2.84
C GLY A 292 -23.47 4.83 2.18
N GLY A 293 -22.55 4.32 1.36
CA GLY A 293 -21.66 5.15 0.54
C GLY A 293 -22.46 6.05 -0.39
N VAL A 294 -22.03 7.32 -0.52
CA VAL A 294 -22.68 8.32 -1.37
C VAL A 294 -21.68 8.93 -2.35
N ALA A 295 -22.03 8.92 -3.63
CA ALA A 295 -21.33 9.60 -4.73
C ALA A 295 -22.18 10.76 -5.22
N THR A 296 -21.57 11.91 -5.43
CA THR A 296 -22.25 13.11 -5.96
C THR A 296 -21.58 13.55 -7.26
N PHE A 297 -22.38 13.76 -8.29
CA PHE A 297 -21.93 14.22 -9.60
C PHE A 297 -22.43 15.65 -9.80
N GLY A 298 -21.63 16.59 -9.32
CA GLY A 298 -22.04 18.00 -9.21
C GLY A 298 -23.33 18.16 -8.39
N ASP A 299 -24.13 19.14 -8.77
CA ASP A 299 -25.43 19.43 -8.13
C ASP A 299 -26.61 18.72 -8.82
N THR A 300 -26.32 17.82 -9.77
CA THR A 300 -27.33 17.24 -10.67
C THR A 300 -27.74 15.82 -10.34
N LEU A 301 -26.88 15.07 -9.65
CA LEU A 301 -27.13 13.66 -9.39
C LEU A 301 -26.38 13.18 -8.15
N ARG A 302 -27.08 12.39 -7.34
CA ARG A 302 -26.54 11.66 -6.19
C ARG A 302 -26.80 10.18 -6.38
N ALA A 303 -25.77 9.36 -6.23
CA ALA A 303 -25.87 7.90 -6.16
C ALA A 303 -25.55 7.42 -4.74
N THR A 304 -26.36 6.51 -4.21
CA THR A 304 -26.18 5.93 -2.88
C THR A 304 -26.12 4.41 -3.00
N VAL A 305 -25.11 3.78 -2.39
CA VAL A 305 -25.05 2.32 -2.23
C VAL A 305 -26.00 1.93 -1.11
N VAL A 306 -27.17 1.39 -1.46
CA VAL A 306 -28.21 0.99 -0.49
C VAL A 306 -27.83 -0.29 0.23
N ALA A 307 -27.20 -1.22 -0.49
CA ALA A 307 -26.68 -2.47 0.03
C ALA A 307 -25.70 -3.07 -0.98
N GLN A 308 -24.79 -3.91 -0.51
CA GLN A 308 -23.81 -4.62 -1.34
C GLN A 308 -23.47 -5.96 -0.71
N ASN A 309 -23.21 -6.97 -1.54
CA ASN A 309 -22.58 -8.23 -1.16
C ASN A 309 -21.80 -8.77 -2.39
N ASP A 310 -21.32 -10.01 -2.31
CA ASP A 310 -20.57 -10.66 -3.40
C ASP A 310 -21.38 -10.84 -4.70
N ASP A 311 -22.72 -10.82 -4.64
CA ASP A 311 -23.60 -11.01 -5.79
C ASP A 311 -23.93 -9.70 -6.53
N GLY A 312 -23.65 -8.55 -5.93
CA GLY A 312 -23.95 -7.25 -6.52
C GLY A 312 -24.22 -6.14 -5.51
N ALA A 313 -24.79 -5.04 -6.01
CA ALA A 313 -25.18 -3.90 -5.19
C ALA A 313 -26.55 -3.34 -5.59
N VAL A 314 -27.30 -2.88 -4.61
CA VAL A 314 -28.47 -2.03 -4.83
C VAL A 314 -28.03 -0.58 -4.77
N VAL A 315 -28.27 0.14 -5.84
CA VAL A 315 -27.83 1.53 -6.03
C VAL A 315 -29.04 2.40 -6.25
N LYS A 316 -29.14 3.48 -5.47
CA LYS A 316 -30.20 4.48 -5.58
C LYS A 316 -29.66 5.77 -6.20
N PHE A 317 -30.28 6.22 -7.28
CA PHE A 317 -30.04 7.53 -7.86
C PHE A 317 -31.13 8.51 -7.44
N THR A 318 -30.73 9.75 -7.14
CA THR A 318 -31.63 10.86 -6.78
C THR A 318 -31.08 12.18 -7.30
N ILE A 319 -31.96 13.12 -7.63
CA ILE A 319 -31.59 14.52 -7.80
C ILE A 319 -31.49 15.15 -6.40
N PRO A 320 -30.40 15.89 -6.08
CA PRO A 320 -30.19 16.52 -4.76
C PRO A 320 -31.30 17.47 -4.29
#